data_AF-A0A7Y6YDQ9-F1
#
_entry.id   AF-A0A7Y6YDQ9-F1
#
_cell.length_a   1.000
_cell.length_b   1.000
_cell.length_c   1.000
_cell.angle_alpha   90.00
_cell.angle_beta   90.00
_cell.angle_gamma   90.00
#
_symmetry.space_group_name_H-M   'P 1'
#
loop_
_entity.id
_entity.type
_entity.pdbx_description
1 polymer ?
#
loop_
_entity_poly.entity_id
_entity_poly.type
_entity_poly.pdbx_seq_one_letter_code
_entity_poly.pdbx_strand_id
1 'polypeptide(L)' 'ARLPFQTSNPKVFAGGDMVRGSDLVVTAIYEGRQAAEGIMDFLEV' A
#
# COMPACT_ATOMS: atom_id res chain seq x y z
N ALA A 1 2.40 -13.04 8.33
CA ALA A 1 3.29 -12.01 7.76
C ALA A 1 2.44 -10.78 7.45
N ARG A 2 3.00 -9.57 7.43
CA ARG A 2 2.26 -8.37 6.98
C ARG A 2 1.96 -8.47 5.49
N LEU A 3 0.79 -8.00 5.07
CA LEU A 3 0.45 -7.85 3.67
C LEU A 3 1.21 -6.66 3.05
N PRO A 4 1.38 -6.62 1.72
CA PRO A 4 2.02 -5.49 1.04
C PRO A 4 1.41 -4.16 1.49
N PHE A 5 2.25 -3.15 1.74
CA PHE A 5 1.83 -1.79 2.09
C PHE A 5 1.02 -1.67 3.39
N GLN A 6 0.90 -2.73 4.19
CA GLN A 6 0.21 -2.72 5.47
C GLN A 6 1.05 -2.02 6.55
N THR A 7 0.42 -1.12 7.29
CA THR A 7 1.09 -0.34 8.35
C THR A 7 1.13 -1.11 9.67
N SER A 8 1.56 -0.44 10.75
CA SER A 8 1.45 -0.98 12.11
C SER A 8 0.03 -1.31 12.55
N ASN A 9 -0.95 -0.56 12.05
CA ASN A 9 -2.35 -0.89 12.22
C ASN A 9 -2.79 -1.86 11.11
N PRO A 10 -3.27 -3.08 11.44
CA PRO A 10 -3.66 -4.07 10.43
C PRO A 10 -4.74 -3.60 9.45
N LYS A 11 -5.56 -2.62 9.82
CA LYS A 11 -6.65 -2.09 8.98
C LYS A 11 -6.24 -0.90 8.12
N VAL A 12 -4.96 -0.50 8.16
CA VAL A 12 -4.46 0.71 7.48
C VAL A 12 -3.29 0.35 6.58
N PHE A 13 -3.38 0.81 5.34
CA PHE A 13 -2.38 0.64 4.29
C PHE A 13 -1.90 2.02 3.82
N ALA A 14 -0.65 2.10 3.36
CA ALA A 14 -0.05 3.34 2.87
C ALA A 14 0.77 3.06 1.61
N GLY A 15 0.78 3.99 0.65
CA GLY A 15 1.57 3.91 -0.58
C GLY A 15 2.07 5.30 -1.02
N GLY A 16 2.98 5.34 -1.99
CA GLY A 16 3.55 6.57 -2.53
C GLY A 16 4.50 7.26 -1.55
N ASP A 17 4.50 8.59 -1.57
CA ASP A 17 5.44 9.40 -0.80
C ASP A 17 5.38 9.16 0.73
N MET A 18 4.24 8.67 1.24
CA MET A 18 4.10 8.30 2.66
C MET A 18 4.91 7.05 3.05
N VAL A 19 5.37 6.26 2.07
CA VAL A 19 6.14 5.03 2.28
C VAL A 19 7.61 5.22 1.94
N ARG A 20 7.92 5.87 0.80
CA ARG A 20 9.31 6.03 0.32
C ARG A 20 9.88 7.44 0.41
N GLY A 21 9.08 8.45 0.79
CA GLY A 21 9.44 9.86 0.62
C GLY A 21 9.19 10.35 -0.82
N SER A 22 9.52 11.61 -1.12
CA SER A 22 9.18 12.25 -2.40
C SER A 22 9.71 11.48 -3.62
N ASP A 23 8.81 11.14 -4.54
CA ASP A 23 9.15 10.43 -5.79
C ASP A 23 8.23 10.81 -6.97
N LEU A 24 8.43 10.15 -8.12
CA LEU A 24 7.60 10.29 -9.30
C LEU A 24 6.15 9.83 -9.06
N VAL A 25 5.20 10.57 -9.65
CA VAL A 25 3.76 10.26 -9.60
C VAL A 25 3.46 8.84 -10.12
N VAL A 26 4.20 8.35 -11.12
CA VAL A 26 4.00 7.01 -11.67
C VAL A 26 4.31 5.90 -10.66
N THR A 27 5.31 6.11 -9.80
CA THR A 27 5.62 5.18 -8.72
C THR A 27 4.49 5.18 -7.69
N ALA A 28 3.99 6.36 -7.32
CA ALA A 28 2.87 6.47 -6.38
C ALA A 28 1.61 5.77 -6.90
N ILE A 29 1.34 5.84 -8.22
CA ILE A 29 0.25 5.09 -8.86
C ILE A 29 0.49 3.58 -8.74
N TYR A 30 1.70 3.10 -9.07
CA TYR A 30 2.04 1.69 -8.97
C TYR A 30 1.86 1.15 -7.54
N GLU A 31 2.42 1.85 -6.55
CA GLU A 31 2.30 1.49 -5.14
C GLU A 31 0.86 1.57 -4.63
N GLY A 32 0.06 2.52 -5.13
CA GLY A 32 -1.37 2.60 -4.85
C GLY A 32 -2.13 1.35 -5.31
N ARG A 33 -1.79 0.79 -6.47
CA ARG A 33 -2.40 -0.46 -6.96
C ARG A 33 -1.98 -1.66 -6.10
N GLN A 34 -0.72 -1.74 -5.71
CA GLN A 34 -0.23 -2.79 -4.83
C GLN A 34 -0.83 -2.70 -3.42
N ALA A 35 -1.05 -1.49 -2.90
CA ALA A 35 -1.76 -1.30 -1.65
C ALA A 35 -3.23 -1.74 -1.76
N ALA A 36 -3.88 -1.50 -2.89
CA ALA A 36 -5.24 -2.00 -3.15
C ALA A 36 -5.29 -3.53 -3.20
N GLU A 37 -4.33 -4.19 -3.84
CA GLU A 37 -4.20 -5.66 -3.83
C GLU A 37 -4.03 -6.18 -2.39
N GLY A 38 -3.19 -5.55 -1.57
CA GLY A 38 -3.04 -5.90 -0.16
C GLY A 38 -4.31 -5.70 0.68
N ILE A 39 -5.17 -4.73 0.31
CA ILE A 39 -6.49 -4.54 0.94
C ILE A 39 -7.45 -5.65 0.53
N MET A 40 -7.45 -6.08 -0.73
CA MET A 40 -8.29 -7.17 -1.21
C MET A 40 -7.91 -8.49 -0.51
N ASP A 41 -6.60 -8.79 -0.44
CA ASP A 41 -6.08 -9.95 0.31
C ASP A 41 -6.48 -9.91 1.79
N PHE A 42 -6.49 -8.71 2.41
CA PHE A 42 -6.91 -8.54 3.81
C PHE A 42 -8.40 -8.80 4.02
N LEU A 43 -9.23 -8.46 3.02
CA LEU A 43 -10.67 -8.62 3.06
C LEU A 43 -11.15 -9.99 2.53
N GLU A 44 -10.22 -10.82 2.02
CA GLU A 44 -10.48 -12.13 1.44
C GLU A 44 -11.50 -12.08 0.26
N VAL A 45 -11.31 -11.11 -0.64
CA VAL A 45 -12.20 -10.85 -1.80
C VAL A 45 -11.47 -10.77 -3.14
#